data_AF-A0A4Q8XSY8-F1
#
_entry.id   AF-A0A4Q8XSY8-F1
#
_cell.length_a   1.000
_cell.length_b   1.000
_cell.length_c   1.000
_cell.angle_alpha   90.00
_cell.angle_beta   90.00
_cell.angle_gamma   90.00
#
_symmetry.space_group_name_H-M   'P 1'
#
loop_
_entity.id
_entity.type
_entity.pdbx_description
1 polymer ?
#
loop_
_entity_poly.entity_id
_entity_poly.type
_entity_poly.pdbx_seq_one_letter_code
_entity_poly.pdbx_strand_id
1 'polypeptide(L)' 'MNYEYGMTVFYDPVTKNVIVVFRGKTTILEGPFQDLRTGVTAGEKLCEELGWRSGIEETPERSID' A
#
# COMPACT_ATOMS: atom_id res chain seq x y z
N MET A 1 -5.57 6.27 7.05
CA MET A 1 -5.21 6.73 5.69
C MET A 1 -6.25 6.21 4.73
N ASN A 2 -6.56 6.96 3.67
CA ASN A 2 -7.43 6.47 2.60
C ASN A 2 -6.53 5.84 1.54
N TYR A 3 -6.39 4.51 1.58
CA TYR A 3 -5.68 3.77 0.52
C TYR A 3 -6.48 3.87 -0.79
N GLU A 4 -5.77 3.91 -1.91
CA GLU A 4 -6.38 3.84 -3.24
C GLU A 4 -7.19 2.54 -3.37
N TYR A 5 -8.25 2.53 -4.18
CA TYR A 5 -9.03 1.32 -4.41
C TYR A 5 -8.13 0.18 -4.92
N GLY A 6 -8.19 -0.97 -4.24
CA GLY A 6 -7.37 -2.14 -4.57
C GLY A 6 -5.91 -2.07 -4.07
N MET A 7 -5.51 -0.99 -3.38
CA MET A 7 -4.22 -0.96 -2.67
C MET A 7 -4.31 -1.75 -1.36
N THR A 8 -3.29 -2.55 -1.07
CA THR A 8 -3.13 -3.29 0.19
C THR A 8 -1.68 -3.22 0.64
N VAL A 9 -1.46 -2.91 1.92
CA VAL A 9 -0.16 -3.04 2.58
C VAL A 9 -0.37 -3.94 3.79
N PHE A 10 0.21 -5.14 3.74
CA PHE A 10 0.01 -6.18 4.74
C PHE A 10 1.34 -6.63 5.32
N TYR A 11 1.50 -6.50 6.65
CA TYR A 11 2.64 -7.05 7.37
C TYR A 11 2.35 -8.49 7.80
N ASP A 12 3.22 -9.43 7.44
CA ASP A 12 3.18 -10.81 7.92
C ASP A 12 3.98 -10.92 9.24
N PRO A 13 3.35 -11.16 10.40
CA PRO A 13 4.06 -11.28 11.67
C PRO A 13 4.90 -12.56 11.80
N VAL A 14 4.70 -13.56 10.93
CA VAL A 14 5.45 -14.82 10.96
C VAL A 14 6.80 -14.67 10.27
N THR A 15 6.79 -14.27 8.99
CA THR A 15 8.03 -14.07 8.21
C THR A 15 8.65 -12.69 8.43
N LYS A 16 7.88 -11.75 8.97
CA LYS A 16 8.24 -10.33 9.11
C LYS A 16 8.46 -9.62 7.77
N ASN A 17 7.83 -10.11 6.70
CA ASN A 17 7.77 -9.47 5.39
C ASN A 17 6.58 -8.51 5.28
N VAL A 18 6.57 -7.67 4.24
CA VAL A 18 5.42 -6.84 3.88
C VAL A 18 4.99 -7.14 2.46
N ILE A 19 3.72 -7.46 2.28
CA ILE A 19 3.10 -7.67 0.97
C ILE A 19 2.40 -6.37 0.58
N VAL A 20 2.79 -5.82 -0.57
CA VAL A 20 2.21 -4.61 -1.15
C VAL A 20 1.50 -4.98 -2.44
N VAL A 21 0.19 -4.74 -2.48
CA VAL A 21 -0.59 -4.74 -3.72
C VAL A 21 -0.86 -3.29 -4.08
N PHE A 22 -0.39 -2.86 -5.25
CA PHE A 22 -0.60 -1.50 -5.73
C PHE A 22 -0.83 -1.52 -7.24
N ARG A 23 -1.98 -0.97 -7.69
CA ARG A 23 -2.40 -0.91 -9.11
C ARG A 23 -2.24 -2.24 -9.86
N GLY A 24 -2.72 -3.32 -9.22
CA GLY A 24 -2.68 -4.68 -9.78
C GLY A 24 -1.32 -5.40 -9.69
N LYS A 25 -0.27 -4.75 -9.18
CA LYS A 25 1.04 -5.38 -8.97
C LYS A 25 1.24 -5.78 -7.51
N THR A 26 1.66 -7.03 -7.30
CA THR A 26 2.10 -7.51 -5.98
C THR A 26 3.62 -7.43 -5.87
N THR A 27 4.09 -6.82 -4.79
CA THR A 27 5.52 -6.74 -4.43
C THR A 27 5.68 -7.24 -3.00
N ILE A 28 6.67 -8.09 -2.76
CA ILE A 28 7.06 -8.51 -1.40
C ILE A 28 8.28 -7.70 -1.01
N LEU A 29 8.17 -6.92 0.05
CA LEU A 29 9.31 -6.35 0.74
C LEU A 29 9.80 -7.40 1.73
N GLU A 30 10.95 -7.98 1.42
CA GLU A 30 11.61 -8.94 2.29
C GLU A 30 12.10 -8.23 3.56
N GLY A 31 11.74 -8.79 4.71
CA GLY A 31 12.13 -8.30 6.01
C GLY A 31 13.51 -8.82 6.45
N PRO A 32 13.76 -8.91 7.77
CA PRO A 32 12.77 -8.78 8.84
C PRO A 32 12.46 -7.31 9.18
N PHE A 33 11.19 -6.91 9.07
CA PHE A 33 10.73 -5.67 9.70
C PHE A 33 10.55 -5.88 11.20
N GLN A 34 11.02 -4.91 12.00
CA GLN A 34 11.01 -4.97 13.46
C GLN A 34 9.61 -5.23 14.03
N ASP A 35 8.62 -4.53 13.47
CA ASP A 35 7.23 -4.57 13.89
C ASP A 35 6.29 -4.19 12.73
N LEU A 36 4.99 -4.35 12.99
CA LEU A 36 3.92 -4.01 12.04
C LEU A 36 4.02 -2.55 11.57
N ARG A 37 4.30 -1.61 12.49
CA ARG A 37 4.33 -0.19 12.15
C ARG A 37 5.43 0.09 11.14
N THR A 38 6.64 -0.40 11.41
CA THR A 38 7.80 -0.21 10.54
C THR A 38 7.58 -0.86 9.18
N GLY A 39 6.99 -2.05 9.15
CA GLY A 39 6.66 -2.75 7.91
C GLY A 39 5.61 -2.01 7.07
N VAL A 40 4.50 -1.60 7.68
CA VAL A 40 3.44 -0.86 6.97
C VAL A 40 3.96 0.46 6.44
N THR A 41 4.73 1.23 7.22
CA THR A 41 5.34 2.47 6.75
C THR A 41 6.28 2.26 5.57
N ALA A 42 7.04 1.16 5.52
CA ALA A 42 7.88 0.83 4.37
C ALA A 42 7.04 0.51 3.12
N GLY A 43 5.94 -0.23 3.27
CA GLY A 43 5.02 -0.52 2.18
C GLY A 43 4.28 0.72 1.66
N GLU A 44 3.82 1.59 2.56
CA GLU A 44 3.22 2.88 2.20
C GLU A 44 4.22 3.76 1.43
N LYS A 45 5.46 3.85 1.91
CA LYS A 45 6.53 4.59 1.24
C LYS A 45 6.81 4.06 -0.17
N LEU A 46 6.81 2.74 -0.37
CA LEU A 46 6.92 2.17 -1.72
C LEU A 46 5.77 2.66 -2.62
N CYS A 47 4.53 2.67 -2.12
CA CYS A 47 3.40 3.19 -2.89
C CYS A 47 3.56 4.68 -3.21
N GLU A 48 4.03 5.50 -2.27
CA GLU A 48 4.33 6.92 -2.49
C GLU A 48 5.39 7.13 -3.58
N GLU A 49 6.48 6.35 -3.54
CA GLU A 49 7.53 6.36 -4.56
C GLU A 49 7.00 5.93 -5.95
N LEU A 50 5.96 5.10 -5.98
CA LEU A 50 5.24 4.70 -7.20
C LEU A 50 4.08 5.64 -7.58
N GLY A 51 3.95 6.78 -6.89
CA GLY A 51 3.03 7.87 -7.24
C GLY A 51 1.69 7.84 -6.51
N TRP A 52 1.52 7.03 -5.48
CA TRP A 52 0.39 7.17 -4.56
C TRP A 52 0.47 8.49 -3.81
N ARG A 53 -0.67 9.17 -3.64
CA ARG A 53 -0.78 10.41 -2.87
C ARG A 53 -1.85 10.23 -1.82
N SER A 54 -1.43 10.15 -0.56
CA SER A 54 -2.36 10.01 0.56
C SER A 54 -3.30 11.22 0.63
N GLY A 55 -4.61 10.99 0.62
CA GLY A 55 -5.61 12.05 0.84
C GLY A 55 -6.28 12.61 -0.42
N ILE A 56 -6.05 12.02 -1.60
CA ILE A 56 -6.91 12.28 -2.75
C ILE A 56 -8.04 11.25 -2.69
N GLU A 57 -9.22 11.65 -2.20
CA GLU A 57 -10.43 10.88 -2.47
C GLU A 57 -10.66 10.93 -3.97
N GLU A 58 -10.36 9.84 -4.68
CA GLU A 58 -10.85 9.68 -6.05
C GLU A 58 -12.37 9.66 -5.97
N THR A 59 -12.99 10.82 -6.17
CA THR A 59 -14.41 10.89 -6.45
C THR A 59 -14.56 10.21 -7.80
N PRO A 60 -15.28 9.08 -7.93
CA PRO A 60 -15.54 8.54 -9.25
C PRO A 60 -16.33 9.61 -10.00
N GLU A 61 -15.71 10.20 -11.03
CA GLU A 61 -16.42 11.03 -11.99
C GLU A 61 -17.57 10.17 -12.51
N ARG A 62 -18.79 10.48 -12.05
CA ARG A 62 -19.99 9.94 -12.69
C ARG A 62 -19.95 10.50 -14.11
N SER A 63 -19.57 9.64 -15.05
CA SER A 63 -19.85 9.83 -16.46
C SER A 63 -21.34 10.14 -16.60
N ILE A 64 -21.64 11.38 -16.95
CA ILE A 64 -22.96 11.81 -17.40
C ILE A 64 -23.07 11.31 -18.84
N ASP A 65 -23.89 10.29 -19.04
CA ASP A 65 -24.60 10.02 -20.30
C ASP A 65 -26.09 9.89 -19.97
#